data_AF-A0A961T565-F1
#
_entry.id   AF-A0A961T565-F1
#
_cell.length_a   1.000
_cell.length_b   1.000
_cell.length_c   1.000
_cell.angle_alpha   90.00
_cell.angle_beta   90.00
_cell.angle_gamma   90.00
#
_symmetry.space_group_name_H-M   'P 1'
#
loop_
_entity.id
_entity.type
_entity.pdbx_description
1 polymer ?
#
loop_
_entity_poly.entity_id
_entity_poly.type
_entity_poly.pdbx_seq_one_letter_code
_entity_poly.pdbx_strand_id
1 'polypeptide(L)'
;MGKYSYRAGAVFYVLWGLLHIYAAWLGFELAAGEGTGMAQGKLYQNAWNLGYIALFSIVVGAAFNWRNSTLGYWLNIVTVSVTDIGFVIFILLPGHSSDLLGPILWLIAAALTTVGYLTQPRTP
;
A
#
# COMPACT_ATOMS: atom_id res chain seq x y z
N MET A 1 0.46 -18.45 18.11
CA MET A 1 0.28 -17.54 16.95
C MET A 1 1.13 -18.04 15.79
N GLY A 2 0.60 -17.99 14.56
CA GLY A 2 1.09 -18.80 13.44
C GLY A 2 2.53 -18.48 13.02
N LYS A 3 3.36 -19.53 12.94
CA LYS A 3 4.77 -19.54 12.50
C LYS A 3 5.05 -18.80 11.17
N TYR A 4 4.00 -18.46 10.41
CA TYR A 4 4.06 -17.86 9.08
C TYR A 4 3.27 -16.55 8.95
N SER A 5 2.91 -15.88 10.05
CA SER A 5 2.14 -14.63 10.01
C SER A 5 2.81 -13.54 9.18
N TYR A 6 4.12 -13.34 9.31
CA TYR A 6 4.87 -12.34 8.54
C TYR A 6 4.88 -12.63 7.03
N ARG A 7 4.89 -13.91 6.63
CA ARG A 7 4.80 -14.30 5.21
C ARG A 7 3.40 -14.06 4.66
N ALA A 8 2.37 -14.41 5.43
CA ALA A 8 1.01 -14.09 5.05
C ALA A 8 0.83 -12.56 4.90
N GLY A 9 1.28 -11.78 5.89
CA GLY A 9 1.25 -10.32 5.81
C GLY A 9 2.05 -9.75 4.64
N ALA A 10 3.20 -10.34 4.29
CA ALA A 10 3.97 -9.98 3.10
C ALA A 10 3.17 -10.20 1.80
N VAL A 11 2.42 -11.30 1.69
CA VAL A 11 1.50 -11.52 0.56
C VAL A 11 0.46 -10.40 0.48
N PHE A 12 -0.13 -9.99 1.60
CA PHE A 12 -1.11 -8.91 1.61
C PHE A 12 -0.51 -7.56 1.20
N TYR A 13 0.74 -7.24 1.57
CA TYR A 13 1.43 -6.06 1.02
C TYR A 13 1.64 -6.14 -0.49
N VAL A 14 2.01 -7.32 -1.01
CA VAL A 14 2.16 -7.52 -2.47
C VAL A 14 0.81 -7.36 -3.19
N LEU A 15 -0.26 -7.95 -2.66
CA LEU A 15 -1.61 -7.81 -3.21
C LEU A 15 -2.09 -6.36 -3.16
N TRP A 16 -1.82 -5.65 -2.05
CA TRP A 16 -2.09 -4.23 -1.92
C TRP A 16 -1.36 -3.43 -3.01
N GLY A 17 -0.07 -3.69 -3.23
CA GLY A 17 0.67 -3.01 -4.29
C GLY A 17 0.14 -3.34 -5.70
N LEU A 18 -0.23 -4.58 -5.99
CA LEU A 18 -0.81 -4.93 -7.30
C LEU A 18 -2.14 -4.18 -7.55
N LEU A 19 -3.01 -4.09 -6.54
CA LEU A 19 -4.22 -3.29 -6.60
C LEU A 19 -3.90 -1.81 -6.88
N HIS A 20 -2.88 -1.25 -6.23
CA HIS A 20 -2.55 0.17 -6.36
C HIS A 20 -1.77 0.51 -7.64
N ILE A 21 -1.11 -0.46 -8.29
CA ILE A 21 -0.65 -0.29 -9.67
C ILE A 21 -1.85 -0.09 -10.60
N TYR A 22 -2.91 -0.89 -10.42
CA TYR A 22 -4.14 -0.73 -11.19
C TYR A 22 -4.84 0.60 -10.88
N ALA A 23 -4.94 0.99 -9.60
CA ALA A 23 -5.48 2.29 -9.22
C ALA A 23 -4.66 3.47 -9.76
N ALA A 24 -3.33 3.35 -9.80
CA ALA A 24 -2.46 4.33 -10.43
C ALA A 24 -2.74 4.45 -11.93
N TRP A 25 -2.93 3.32 -12.63
CA TRP A 25 -3.32 3.34 -14.05
C TRP A 25 -4.65 4.05 -14.27
N LEU A 26 -5.68 3.75 -13.48
CA LEU A 26 -6.95 4.50 -13.53
C LEU A 26 -6.76 6.00 -13.25
N GLY A 27 -5.83 6.36 -12.36
CA GLY A 27 -5.46 7.76 -12.11
C GLY A 27 -4.81 8.45 -13.32
N PHE A 28 -4.00 7.72 -14.09
CA PHE A 28 -3.46 8.22 -15.37
C PHE A 28 -4.57 8.43 -16.40
N GLU A 29 -5.53 7.51 -16.51
CA GLU A 29 -6.68 7.66 -17.40
C GLU A 29 -7.56 8.85 -17.01
N LEU A 30 -7.82 9.02 -15.71
CA LEU A 30 -8.56 10.17 -15.18
C LEU A 30 -7.85 11.49 -15.52
N ALA A 31 -6.53 11.56 -15.31
CA ALA A 31 -5.75 12.74 -15.65
C ALA A 31 -5.80 13.05 -17.16
N ALA A 32 -5.77 12.04 -18.02
CA ALA A 32 -5.88 12.21 -19.46
C ALA A 32 -7.25 12.78 -19.88
N GLY A 33 -8.33 12.46 -19.15
CA GLY A 33 -9.69 12.94 -19.41
C GLY A 33 -10.01 14.36 -18.94
N GLU A 34 -9.21 14.93 -18.02
CA GLU A 34 -9.51 16.22 -17.34
C GLU A 34 -9.31 17.46 -18.23
N GLY A 35 -8.62 17.35 -19.38
CA GLY A 35 -8.21 18.49 -20.22
C GLY A 35 -6.81 19.00 -19.86
N THR A 36 -6.41 20.21 -20.25
CA THR A 36 -5.04 20.72 -20.03
C THR A 36 -4.93 21.67 -18.83
N GLY A 37 -3.80 21.63 -18.13
CA GLY A 37 -3.47 22.60 -17.07
C GLY A 37 -2.98 21.97 -15.77
N MET A 38 -2.93 22.80 -14.70
CA MET A 38 -2.37 22.39 -13.40
C MET A 38 -3.15 21.25 -12.73
N ALA A 39 -4.47 21.20 -12.91
CA ALA A 39 -5.31 20.13 -12.36
C ALA A 39 -4.91 18.76 -12.94
N GLN A 40 -4.86 18.65 -14.28
CA GLN A 40 -4.35 17.45 -14.96
C GLN A 40 -2.94 17.08 -14.50
N GLY A 41 -2.02 18.06 -14.43
CA GLY A 41 -0.65 17.82 -13.97
C GLY A 41 -0.59 17.23 -12.56
N LYS A 42 -1.47 17.68 -11.66
CA LYS A 42 -1.57 17.15 -10.29
C LYS A 42 -2.17 15.74 -10.24
N LEU A 43 -3.13 15.43 -11.10
CA LEU A 43 -3.68 14.09 -11.23
C LEU A 43 -2.62 13.10 -11.73
N TYR A 44 -1.85 13.47 -12.76
CA TYR A 44 -0.71 12.67 -13.22
C TYR A 44 0.35 12.46 -12.15
N GLN A 45 0.71 13.53 -11.42
CA GLN A 45 1.64 13.43 -10.30
C GLN A 45 1.12 12.48 -9.21
N ASN A 46 -0.17 12.56 -8.87
CA ASN A 46 -0.78 11.68 -7.88
C ASN A 46 -0.78 10.21 -8.33
N ALA A 47 -1.15 9.94 -9.58
CA ALA A 47 -1.12 8.61 -10.19
C ALA A 47 0.30 8.01 -10.19
N TRP A 48 1.29 8.80 -10.61
CA TRP A 48 2.71 8.42 -10.55
C TRP A 48 3.15 8.08 -9.13
N ASN A 49 2.78 8.93 -8.16
CA ASN A 49 3.15 8.73 -6.77
C ASN A 49 2.59 7.42 -6.21
N LEU A 50 1.31 7.16 -6.47
CA LEU A 50 0.66 5.93 -6.06
C LEU A 50 1.33 4.70 -6.70
N GLY A 51 1.68 4.79 -7.98
CA GLY A 51 2.34 3.72 -8.72
C GLY A 51 3.70 3.34 -8.14
N TYR A 52 4.57 4.32 -7.84
CA TYR A 52 5.88 3.98 -7.25
C TYR A 52 5.75 3.51 -5.80
N ILE A 53 4.78 4.03 -5.02
CA ILE A 53 4.51 3.54 -3.65
C ILE A 53 4.05 2.08 -3.69
N ALA A 54 3.21 1.73 -4.67
CA ALA A 54 2.75 0.37 -4.89
C ALA A 54 3.93 -0.57 -5.23
N LEU A 55 4.81 -0.16 -6.13
CA LEU A 55 6.04 -0.91 -6.46
C LEU A 55 6.96 -1.05 -5.25
N PHE A 56 7.16 0.02 -4.49
CA PHE A 56 7.91 -0.01 -3.24
C PHE A 56 7.33 -1.06 -2.28
N SER A 57 6.00 -1.08 -2.12
CA SER A 57 5.34 -2.03 -1.21
C SER A 57 5.53 -3.48 -1.64
N ILE A 58 5.45 -3.75 -2.95
CA ILE A 58 5.72 -5.07 -3.52
C ILE A 58 7.16 -5.51 -3.23
N VAL A 59 8.14 -4.64 -3.53
CA VAL A 59 9.57 -4.96 -3.34
C VAL A 59 9.88 -5.19 -1.86
N VAL A 60 9.43 -4.31 -0.98
CA VAL A 60 9.63 -4.46 0.47
C VAL A 60 8.91 -5.70 1.01
N GLY A 61 7.70 -5.95 0.53
CA GLY A 61 6.90 -7.13 0.89
C GLY A 61 7.62 -8.42 0.54
N ALA A 62 8.00 -8.57 -0.72
CA ALA A 62 8.61 -9.79 -1.25
C ALA A 62 10.04 -10.02 -0.75
N ALA A 63 10.87 -8.97 -0.66
CA ALA A 63 12.28 -9.12 -0.32
C ALA A 63 12.56 -9.07 1.19
N PHE A 64 11.80 -8.28 1.95
CA PHE A 64 12.09 -7.98 3.36
C PHE A 64 11.01 -8.53 4.31
N ASN A 65 9.73 -8.22 4.12
CA ASN A 65 8.68 -8.73 5.01
C ASN A 65 8.57 -10.26 4.95
N TRP A 66 8.80 -10.86 3.78
CA TRP A 66 8.85 -12.32 3.61
C TRP A 66 9.88 -13.02 4.51
N ARG A 67 10.92 -12.29 4.93
CA ARG A 67 12.01 -12.76 5.80
C ARG A 67 11.89 -12.24 7.23
N ASN A 68 10.79 -11.57 7.56
CA ASN A 68 10.58 -10.90 8.85
C ASN A 68 11.69 -9.88 9.20
N SER A 69 12.14 -9.09 8.20
CA SER A 69 13.14 -8.04 8.39
C SER A 69 12.57 -6.86 9.21
N THR A 70 13.38 -6.35 10.14
CA THR A 70 13.05 -5.18 10.96
C THR A 70 12.92 -3.93 10.10
N LEU A 71 13.87 -3.72 9.18
CA LEU A 71 13.78 -2.63 8.21
C LEU A 71 12.53 -2.76 7.34
N GLY A 72 12.29 -3.94 6.77
CA GLY A 72 11.12 -4.17 5.91
C GLY A 72 9.78 -3.95 6.61
N TYR A 73 9.69 -4.33 7.88
CA TYR A 73 8.50 -4.08 8.69
C TYR A 73 8.18 -2.57 8.75
N TRP A 74 9.14 -1.75 9.18
CA TRP A 74 8.93 -0.32 9.32
C TRP A 74 8.70 0.38 7.99
N LEU A 75 9.46 0.02 6.95
CA LEU A 75 9.30 0.57 5.61
C LEU A 75 7.88 0.38 5.09
N ASN A 76 7.34 -0.85 5.16
CA ASN A 76 6.03 -1.13 4.61
C ASN A 76 4.89 -0.65 5.49
N ILE A 77 4.95 -0.88 6.81
CA ILE A 77 3.86 -0.47 7.70
C ILE A 77 3.67 1.04 7.68
N VAL A 78 4.74 1.84 7.67
CA VAL A 78 4.63 3.30 7.65
C VAL A 78 4.12 3.78 6.29
N THR A 79 4.77 3.36 5.20
CA THR A 79 4.45 3.84 3.85
C THR A 79 3.02 3.52 3.45
N VAL A 80 2.60 2.27 3.65
CA VAL A 80 1.25 1.82 3.30
C VAL A 80 0.21 2.50 4.20
N SER A 81 0.47 2.58 5.52
CA SER A 81 -0.46 3.26 6.44
C SER A 81 -0.66 4.74 6.10
N VAL A 82 0.41 5.48 5.81
CA VAL A 82 0.29 6.90 5.44
C VAL A 82 -0.53 7.04 4.15
N THR A 83 -0.34 6.14 3.19
CA THR A 83 -1.09 6.14 1.93
C THR A 83 -2.59 5.90 2.16
N ASP A 84 -2.95 4.83 2.86
CA ASP A 84 -4.35 4.51 3.12
C ASP A 84 -5.03 5.51 4.08
N ILE A 85 -4.31 6.05 5.07
CA ILE A 85 -4.86 7.11 5.94
C ILE A 85 -5.23 8.34 5.10
N GLY A 86 -4.37 8.73 4.15
CA GLY A 86 -4.67 9.80 3.20
C GLY A 86 -5.92 9.48 2.37
N PHE A 87 -6.01 8.28 1.82
CA PHE A 87 -7.19 7.82 1.08
C PHE A 87 -8.47 7.84 1.93
N VAL A 88 -8.42 7.37 3.17
CA VAL A 88 -9.55 7.40 4.10
C VAL A 88 -10.01 8.83 4.35
N ILE A 89 -9.09 9.73 4.69
CA ILE A 89 -9.41 11.11 5.06
C ILE A 89 -9.99 11.90 3.88
N PHE A 90 -9.38 11.76 2.69
CA PHE A 90 -9.71 12.62 1.55
C PHE A 90 -10.69 11.99 0.56
N ILE A 91 -10.91 10.68 0.57
CA ILE A 91 -11.79 9.98 -0.39
C ILE A 91 -12.96 9.29 0.31
N LEU A 92 -12.71 8.44 1.30
CA LEU A 92 -13.78 7.65 1.94
C LEU A 92 -14.64 8.47 2.89
N LEU A 93 -14.04 9.22 3.83
CA LEU A 93 -14.79 10.04 4.78
C LEU A 93 -15.68 11.09 4.11
N PRO A 94 -15.26 11.77 3.03
CA PRO A 94 -16.11 12.69 2.30
C PRO A 94 -17.15 12.01 1.39
N GLY A 95 -17.09 10.68 1.22
CA GLY A 95 -18.04 9.92 0.41
C GLY A 95 -17.77 9.94 -1.10
N HIS A 96 -16.53 10.22 -1.54
CA HIS A 96 -16.16 10.20 -2.96
C HIS A 96 -16.02 8.78 -3.53
N SER A 97 -15.79 7.78 -2.68
CA SER A 97 -15.77 6.36 -3.05
C SER A 97 -16.31 5.49 -1.93
N SER A 98 -16.70 4.26 -2.27
CA SER A 98 -17.05 3.19 -1.32
C SER A 98 -16.08 2.00 -1.40
N ASP A 99 -14.98 2.12 -2.15
CA ASP A 99 -13.99 1.05 -2.28
C ASP A 99 -13.18 0.87 -0.98
N LEU A 100 -13.29 -0.31 -0.38
CA LEU A 100 -12.61 -0.67 0.86
C LEU A 100 -11.50 -1.68 0.66
N LEU A 101 -11.26 -2.16 -0.56
CA LEU A 101 -10.34 -3.27 -0.79
C LEU A 101 -8.90 -2.91 -0.40
N GLY A 102 -8.44 -1.71 -0.75
CA GLY A 102 -7.14 -1.17 -0.34
C GLY A 102 -6.96 -1.17 1.19
N PRO A 103 -7.82 -0.44 1.94
CA PRO A 103 -7.74 -0.39 3.39
C PRO A 103 -7.82 -1.76 4.07
N ILE A 104 -8.65 -2.69 3.57
CA ILE A 104 -8.75 -4.05 4.11
C ILE A 104 -7.43 -4.80 3.94
N LEU A 105 -6.85 -4.78 2.73
CA LEU A 105 -5.56 -5.43 2.47
C LEU A 105 -4.45 -4.84 3.34
N TRP A 106 -4.43 -3.52 3.51
CA TRP A 106 -3.49 -2.81 4.39
C TRP A 106 -3.62 -3.28 5.85
N LEU A 107 -4.82 -3.24 6.42
CA LEU A 107 -5.04 -3.60 7.82
C LEU A 107 -4.66 -5.06 8.10
N ILE A 108 -4.98 -5.98 7.18
CA ILE A 108 -4.59 -7.38 7.30
C ILE A 108 -3.05 -7.52 7.21
N ALA A 109 -2.41 -6.86 6.24
CA ALA A 109 -0.95 -6.86 6.10
C ALA A 109 -0.26 -6.34 7.37
N ALA A 110 -0.71 -5.19 7.87
CA ALA A 110 -0.18 -4.54 9.06
C ALA A 110 -0.36 -5.41 10.31
N ALA A 111 -1.54 -5.99 10.52
CA ALA A 111 -1.80 -6.86 11.66
C ALA A 111 -0.92 -8.12 11.62
N LEU A 112 -0.87 -8.82 10.49
CA LEU A 112 -0.10 -10.07 10.36
C LEU A 112 1.41 -9.84 10.45
N THR A 113 1.93 -8.79 9.83
CA THR A 113 3.35 -8.43 9.93
C THR A 113 3.72 -7.91 11.32
N THR A 114 2.83 -7.18 12.01
CA THR A 114 3.03 -6.80 13.42
C THR A 114 3.10 -8.03 14.32
N VAL A 115 2.19 -9.00 14.16
CA VAL A 115 2.26 -10.27 14.91
C VAL A 115 3.57 -11.00 14.64
N GLY A 116 4.02 -11.06 13.37
CA GLY A 116 5.30 -11.65 13.02
C GLY A 116 6.50 -10.93 13.64
N TYR A 117 6.48 -9.60 13.61
CA TYR A 117 7.49 -8.73 14.19
C TYR A 117 7.63 -8.91 15.70
N LEU A 118 6.51 -9.05 16.41
CA LEU A 118 6.48 -9.16 17.88
C LEU A 118 6.75 -10.58 18.38
N THR A 119 6.47 -11.62 17.58
CA THR A 119 6.45 -13.01 18.08
C THR A 119 7.48 -13.95 17.44
N GLN A 120 8.14 -13.55 16.36
CA GLN A 120 9.07 -14.40 15.61
C GLN A 120 10.49 -13.80 15.56
N PRO A 121 11.55 -14.62 15.38
CA PRO A 121 12.88 -14.11 15.09
C PRO A 121 12.89 -13.19 13.88
N ARG A 122 13.70 -12.13 13.95
CA ARG A 122 13.78 -11.08 12.93
C ARG A 122 15.16 -11.08 12.29
N THR A 123 15.22 -10.77 11.00
CA THR A 123 16.47 -10.32 10.40
C THR A 123 16.61 -8.82 10.60
N PRO A 124 17.83 -8.26 10.49
CA PRO A 124 18.00 -6.83 10.30
C PRO A 124 17.04 -6.28 9.21
#